data_AF-A0A848XEY5-F1
#
_entry.id   AF-A0A848XEY5-F1
#
_cell.length_a   1.000
_cell.length_b   1.000
_cell.length_c   1.000
_cell.angle_alpha   90.00
_cell.angle_beta   90.00
_cell.angle_gamma   90.00
#
_symmetry.space_group_name_H-M   'P 1'
#
loop_
_entity.id
_entity.type
_entity.pdbx_description
1 polymer ?
#
loop_
_entity_poly.entity_id
_entity_poly.type
_entity_poly.pdbx_seq_one_letter_code
_entity_poly.pdbx_strand_id
1 'polypeptide(L)'
;MAEDTFPGWHGTTIIGVRKGSEVVIAGDGQVSLGQTVIKGTARKVRRLSPGGYEVVAGFAGSTADAFTLLERLEAKLEATPGQLQRAAVELAKDWRTDKYLQKLEAMLIVTDGAELYVITGAGDVLEPEHDVTAIGSGGNYALAAGRALMDSDLPAEDVARKAMAIAADICVYTNGKLTVETISK
;
A
#
# COMPACT_ATOMS: atom_id res chain seq x y z
N MET A 1 -17.64 11.31 -23.42
CA MET A 1 -17.45 12.09 -22.17
C MET A 1 -18.49 11.57 -21.21
N ALA A 2 -18.12 10.65 -20.33
CA ALA A 2 -19.01 10.20 -19.26
C ALA A 2 -18.87 11.23 -18.14
N GLU A 3 -19.98 11.84 -17.75
CA GLU A 3 -20.04 12.76 -16.63
C GLU A 3 -19.83 11.96 -15.33
N ASP A 4 -18.66 12.12 -14.71
CA ASP A 4 -18.37 11.66 -13.35
C ASP A 4 -19.27 12.41 -12.37
N THR A 5 -20.47 11.89 -12.15
CA THR A 5 -21.51 12.48 -11.31
C THR A 5 -21.37 12.11 -9.83
N PHE A 6 -20.26 11.47 -9.44
CA PHE A 6 -19.90 11.26 -8.05
C PHE A 6 -18.55 11.92 -7.75
N PRO A 7 -18.44 12.74 -6.69
CA PRO A 7 -17.14 13.27 -6.28
C PRO A 7 -16.20 12.10 -5.98
N GLY A 8 -15.07 12.05 -6.67
CA GLY A 8 -14.09 10.97 -6.55
C GLY A 8 -13.67 10.73 -5.10
N TRP A 9 -13.51 9.46 -4.73
CA TRP A 9 -12.93 9.08 -3.45
C TRP A 9 -11.42 9.28 -3.53
N HIS A 10 -10.91 10.19 -2.72
CA HIS A 10 -9.47 10.44 -2.61
C HIS A 10 -8.96 9.96 -1.24
N GLY A 11 -7.78 9.36 -1.23
CA GLY A 11 -7.11 8.86 -0.01
C GLY A 11 -7.13 7.33 0.15
N THR A 12 -6.14 6.74 0.83
CA THR A 12 -4.99 7.33 1.54
C THR A 12 -3.71 7.12 0.74
N THR A 13 -2.63 7.72 1.19
CA THR A 13 -1.26 7.51 0.73
C THR A 13 -0.60 6.42 1.55
N ILE A 14 0.03 5.46 0.88
CA ILE A 14 0.80 4.37 1.49
C ILE A 14 2.21 4.39 0.92
N ILE A 15 3.22 4.18 1.75
CA ILE A 15 4.62 3.99 1.36
C ILE A 15 5.14 2.67 1.92
N GLY A 16 5.93 1.96 1.13
CA GLY A 16 6.75 0.81 1.53
C GLY A 16 8.23 1.16 1.40
N VAL A 17 9.01 0.92 2.45
CA VAL A 17 10.46 1.17 2.49
C VAL A 17 11.15 -0.07 3.01
N ARG A 18 12.05 -0.65 2.21
CA ARG A 18 12.94 -1.74 2.62
C ARG A 18 14.35 -1.16 2.79
N LYS A 19 14.93 -1.29 3.99
CA LYS A 19 16.29 -0.81 4.25
C LYS A 19 17.00 -1.69 5.26
N GLY A 20 18.13 -2.26 4.86
CA GLY A 20 18.83 -3.27 5.66
C GLY A 20 17.98 -4.54 5.80
N SER A 21 17.75 -4.99 7.03
CA SER A 21 16.93 -6.17 7.36
C SER A 21 15.50 -5.81 7.78
N GLU A 22 15.06 -4.58 7.55
CA GLU A 22 13.77 -4.07 7.98
C GLU A 22 12.94 -3.58 6.78
N VAL A 23 11.66 -3.93 6.79
CA VAL A 23 10.67 -3.38 5.87
C VAL A 23 9.59 -2.66 6.66
N VAL A 24 9.29 -1.44 6.25
CA VAL A 24 8.25 -0.60 6.85
C VAL A 24 7.19 -0.30 5.83
N ILE A 25 5.92 -0.52 6.20
CA ILE A 25 4.77 0.00 5.47
C ILE A 25 4.10 1.05 6.34
N ALA A 26 4.00 2.28 5.83
CA ALA A 26 3.34 3.38 6.48
C ALA A 26 2.19 3.91 5.62
N GLY A 27 1.12 4.36 6.25
CA GLY A 27 -0.04 4.91 5.56
C GLY A 27 -0.72 6.00 6.36
N ASP A 28 -1.16 7.06 5.70
CA ASP A 28 -1.95 8.10 6.35
C ASP A 28 -3.41 7.68 6.54
N GLY A 29 -4.16 8.51 7.26
CA GLY A 29 -5.53 8.22 7.64
C GLY A 29 -6.60 9.06 6.92
N GLN A 30 -6.22 9.96 6.01
CA GLN A 30 -7.18 10.84 5.33
C GLN A 30 -8.02 10.12 4.28
N VAL A 31 -9.33 10.22 4.43
CA VAL A 31 -10.33 9.84 3.43
C VAL A 31 -11.12 11.09 3.09
N SER A 32 -11.10 11.45 1.81
CA SER A 32 -11.77 12.62 1.27
C SER A 32 -12.79 12.21 0.22
N LEU A 33 -13.94 12.87 0.21
CA LEU A 33 -14.94 12.75 -0.84
C LEU A 33 -14.97 14.07 -1.60
N GLY A 34 -14.43 14.06 -2.82
CA GLY A 34 -14.10 15.29 -3.54
C GLY A 34 -13.15 16.16 -2.70
N GLN A 35 -13.56 17.38 -2.39
CA GLN A 35 -12.76 18.34 -1.62
C GLN A 35 -13.00 18.32 -0.11
N THR A 36 -13.85 17.41 0.38
CA THR A 36 -14.26 17.37 1.80
C THR A 36 -13.59 16.19 2.50
N VAL A 37 -12.90 16.45 3.62
CA VAL A 37 -12.36 15.40 4.48
C VAL A 37 -13.50 14.75 5.27
N ILE A 38 -13.73 13.45 5.05
CA ILE A 38 -14.74 12.67 5.77
C ILE A 38 -14.15 12.03 7.03
N LYS A 39 -12.91 11.53 6.94
CA LYS A 39 -12.24 10.83 8.04
C LYS A 39 -10.76 11.11 7.99
N GLY A 40 -10.13 11.36 9.13
CA GLY A 40 -8.68 11.60 9.22
C GLY A 40 -7.87 10.45 9.82
N THR A 41 -8.52 9.35 10.21
CA THR A 41 -7.92 8.26 11.00
C THR A 41 -8.22 6.87 10.43
N ALA A 42 -8.40 6.77 9.11
CA ALA A 42 -8.47 5.46 8.46
C ALA A 42 -7.17 4.68 8.71
N ARG A 43 -7.29 3.35 8.81
CA ARG A 43 -6.15 2.45 8.93
C ARG A 43 -6.18 1.47 7.76
N LYS A 44 -5.35 1.76 6.76
CA LYS A 44 -5.25 0.98 5.52
C LYS A 44 -3.96 0.16 5.41
N VAL A 45 -3.16 0.18 6.48
CA VAL A 45 -2.03 -0.74 6.69
C VAL A 45 -2.48 -1.80 7.69
N ARG A 46 -2.19 -3.06 7.40
CA ARG A 46 -2.58 -4.21 8.23
C ARG A 46 -1.49 -5.25 8.25
N ARG A 47 -1.38 -5.93 9.40
CA ARG A 47 -0.62 -7.14 9.57
C ARG A 47 -1.54 -8.35 9.43
N LEU A 48 -1.09 -9.32 8.65
CA LEU A 48 -1.72 -10.58 8.35
C LEU A 48 -0.82 -11.71 8.88
N SER A 49 -1.40 -12.84 9.27
CA SER A 49 -0.63 -14.02 9.70
C SER A 49 -1.17 -15.34 9.11
N PRO A 50 -1.42 -15.42 7.80
CA PRO A 50 -1.97 -16.61 7.15
C PRO A 50 -1.00 -17.79 7.30
N GLY A 51 -1.51 -18.93 7.77
CA GLY A 51 -0.70 -20.13 7.98
C GLY A 51 0.49 -19.97 8.94
N GLY A 52 0.49 -18.93 9.79
CA GLY A 52 1.56 -18.63 10.74
C GLY A 52 2.72 -17.79 10.21
N TYR A 53 2.64 -17.28 8.97
CA TYR A 53 3.65 -16.42 8.37
C TYR A 53 3.20 -14.97 8.44
N GLU A 54 4.01 -14.10 9.04
CA GLU A 54 3.71 -12.67 9.10
C GLU A 54 3.86 -12.00 7.74
N VAL A 55 2.84 -11.23 7.36
CA VAL A 55 2.83 -10.39 6.16
C VAL A 55 2.25 -9.03 6.55
N VAL A 56 2.82 -7.95 6.04
CA VAL A 56 2.24 -6.60 6.15
C VAL A 56 1.72 -6.20 4.79
N ALA A 57 0.49 -5.69 4.76
CA ALA A 57 -0.18 -5.21 3.56
C ALA A 57 -0.73 -3.80 3.76
N GLY A 58 -0.50 -2.92 2.79
CA GLY A 58 -1.08 -1.60 2.70
C GLY A 58 -1.90 -1.45 1.43
N PHE A 59 -3.02 -0.72 1.48
CA PHE A 59 -3.87 -0.53 0.31
C PHE A 59 -4.26 0.93 0.09
N ALA A 60 -4.38 1.31 -1.19
CA ALA A 60 -5.03 2.55 -1.62
C ALA A 60 -6.25 2.19 -2.46
N GLY A 61 -7.38 2.86 -2.23
CA GLY A 61 -8.68 2.51 -2.83
C GLY A 61 -9.82 2.51 -1.81
N SER A 62 -11.01 2.08 -2.22
CA SER A 62 -12.15 2.02 -1.31
C SER A 62 -11.95 0.97 -0.22
N THR A 63 -12.59 1.16 0.94
CA THR A 63 -12.47 0.21 2.06
C THR A 63 -13.03 -1.16 1.69
N ALA A 64 -14.13 -1.23 0.94
CA ALA A 64 -14.77 -2.49 0.56
C ALA A 64 -13.86 -3.33 -0.35
N ASP A 65 -13.30 -2.69 -1.39
CA ASP A 65 -12.40 -3.32 -2.35
C ASP A 65 -11.20 -3.92 -1.65
N ALA A 66 -10.66 -3.22 -0.67
CA ALA A 66 -9.51 -3.67 0.07
C ALA A 66 -9.78 -4.86 0.98
N PHE A 67 -10.92 -4.89 1.67
CA PHE A 67 -11.29 -6.08 2.43
C PHE A 67 -11.42 -7.29 1.50
N THR A 68 -12.06 -7.13 0.35
CA THR A 68 -12.17 -8.20 -0.65
C THR A 68 -10.80 -8.68 -1.15
N LEU A 69 -9.88 -7.76 -1.44
CA LEU A 69 -8.54 -8.11 -1.93
C LEU A 69 -7.66 -8.73 -0.85
N LEU A 70 -7.74 -8.25 0.39
CA LEU A 70 -7.00 -8.81 1.53
C LEU A 70 -7.48 -10.22 1.88
N GLU A 71 -8.80 -10.46 1.92
CA GLU A 71 -9.36 -11.80 2.15
C GLU A 71 -8.88 -12.79 1.07
N ARG A 72 -8.86 -12.36 -0.19
CA ARG A 72 -8.33 -13.18 -1.29
C ARG A 72 -6.83 -13.40 -1.17
N LEU A 73 -6.06 -12.37 -0.81
CA LEU A 73 -4.63 -12.48 -0.57
C LEU A 73 -4.32 -13.49 0.55
N GLU A 74 -5.03 -13.40 1.67
CA GLU A 74 -4.91 -14.33 2.80
C GLU A 74 -5.15 -15.77 2.34
N ALA A 75 -6.21 -16.02 1.57
CA ALA A 75 -6.48 -17.36 1.04
C ALA A 75 -5.35 -17.88 0.12
N LYS A 76 -4.73 -17.01 -0.69
CA LYS A 76 -3.56 -17.40 -1.52
C LYS A 76 -2.31 -17.68 -0.68
N LEU A 77 -2.08 -16.89 0.36
CA LEU A 77 -0.97 -17.07 1.29
C LEU A 77 -1.13 -18.36 2.12
N GLU A 78 -2.34 -18.68 2.56
CA GLU A 78 -2.63 -19.96 3.25
C GLU A 78 -2.40 -21.16 2.32
N ALA A 79 -2.77 -21.05 1.05
CA ALA A 79 -2.53 -22.10 0.06
C ALA A 79 -1.05 -22.25 -0.32
N THR A 80 -0.23 -21.22 -0.10
CA THR A 80 1.21 -21.21 -0.43
C THR A 80 2.06 -20.62 0.72
N PRO A 81 2.12 -21.31 1.88
CA PRO A 81 2.74 -20.76 3.08
C PRO A 81 4.22 -20.38 2.84
N GLY A 82 4.59 -19.16 3.24
CA GLY A 82 5.95 -18.63 3.10
C GLY A 82 6.37 -18.24 1.68
N GLN A 83 5.46 -18.27 0.68
CA GLN A 83 5.76 -17.91 -0.71
C GLN A 83 4.99 -16.65 -1.13
N LEU A 84 5.42 -15.48 -0.63
CA LEU A 84 4.75 -14.20 -0.91
C LEU A 84 4.64 -13.91 -2.41
N GLN A 85 5.74 -14.03 -3.16
CA GLN A 85 5.75 -13.81 -4.61
C GLN A 85 4.70 -14.66 -5.34
N ARG A 86 4.59 -15.95 -4.98
CA ARG A 86 3.63 -16.86 -5.59
C ARG A 86 2.19 -16.46 -5.26
N ALA A 87 1.90 -16.16 -4.00
CA ALA A 87 0.57 -15.71 -3.59
C ALA A 87 0.17 -14.39 -4.30
N ALA A 88 1.11 -13.45 -4.43
CA ALA A 88 0.90 -12.18 -5.12
C ALA A 88 0.58 -12.39 -6.62
N VAL A 89 1.32 -13.26 -7.31
CA VAL A 89 1.08 -13.58 -8.73
C VAL A 89 -0.28 -14.26 -8.93
N GLU A 90 -0.66 -15.19 -8.05
CA GLU A 90 -1.97 -15.85 -8.14
C GLU A 90 -3.11 -14.89 -7.84
N LEU A 91 -2.95 -13.95 -6.89
CA LEU A 91 -3.91 -12.88 -6.67
C LEU A 91 -4.03 -11.98 -7.91
N ALA A 92 -2.90 -11.57 -8.51
CA ALA A 92 -2.89 -10.71 -9.69
C ALA A 92 -3.61 -11.35 -10.89
N LYS A 93 -3.44 -12.67 -11.09
CA LYS A 93 -4.19 -13.44 -12.10
C LYS A 93 -5.70 -13.43 -11.82
N ASP A 94 -6.11 -13.70 -10.58
CA ASP A 94 -7.52 -13.67 -10.20
C ASP A 94 -8.11 -12.26 -10.40
N TRP A 95 -7.38 -11.24 -9.97
CA TRP A 95 -7.78 -9.84 -10.10
C TRP A 95 -7.99 -9.45 -11.57
N ARG A 96 -7.04 -9.85 -12.44
CA ARG A 96 -7.12 -9.58 -13.87
C ARG A 96 -8.21 -10.39 -14.58
N THR A 97 -8.68 -11.51 -14.04
CA THR A 97 -9.66 -12.38 -14.74
C THR A 97 -11.08 -12.22 -14.22
N ASP A 98 -11.26 -11.81 -12.98
CA ASP A 98 -12.57 -11.59 -12.36
C ASP A 98 -13.17 -10.25 -12.84
N LYS A 99 -14.35 -10.34 -13.48
CA LYS A 99 -15.07 -9.19 -14.06
C LYS A 99 -15.38 -8.08 -13.06
N TYR A 100 -15.51 -8.40 -11.77
CA TYR A 100 -15.74 -7.41 -10.72
C TYR A 100 -14.43 -6.80 -10.24
N LEU A 101 -13.40 -7.63 -10.02
CA LEU A 101 -12.11 -7.15 -9.52
C LEU A 101 -11.39 -6.23 -10.52
N GLN A 102 -11.51 -6.50 -11.83
CA GLN A 102 -10.91 -5.65 -12.87
C GLN A 102 -11.33 -4.17 -12.81
N LYS A 103 -12.48 -3.88 -12.20
CA LYS A 103 -13.01 -2.51 -12.09
C LYS A 103 -12.50 -1.77 -10.87
N LEU A 104 -11.76 -2.46 -9.99
CA LEU A 104 -11.20 -1.85 -8.79
C LEU A 104 -10.02 -0.99 -9.19
N GLU A 105 -10.06 0.27 -8.77
CA GLU A 105 -8.94 1.21 -8.93
C GLU A 105 -7.91 1.07 -7.80
N ALA A 106 -8.02 0.01 -7.00
CA ALA A 106 -7.18 -0.22 -5.85
C ALA A 106 -5.78 -0.71 -6.24
N MET A 107 -4.80 -0.40 -5.40
CA MET A 107 -3.45 -0.97 -5.44
C MET A 107 -3.08 -1.49 -4.06
N LEU A 108 -2.21 -2.50 -4.02
CA LEU A 108 -1.67 -3.09 -2.80
C LEU A 108 -0.15 -2.96 -2.76
N ILE A 109 0.39 -2.68 -1.59
CA ILE A 109 1.80 -2.91 -1.24
C ILE A 109 1.82 -4.06 -0.23
N VAL A 110 2.64 -5.08 -0.44
CA VAL A 110 2.72 -6.26 0.43
C VAL A 110 4.17 -6.65 0.71
N THR A 111 4.45 -7.14 1.91
CA THR A 111 5.79 -7.61 2.31
C THR A 111 5.73 -8.68 3.39
N ASP A 112 6.68 -9.61 3.37
CA ASP A 112 6.91 -10.62 4.41
C ASP A 112 8.21 -10.33 5.21
N GLY A 113 8.79 -9.14 5.04
CA GLY A 113 10.08 -8.76 5.62
C GLY A 113 11.31 -9.12 4.78
N ALA A 114 11.20 -10.01 3.79
CA ALA A 114 12.25 -10.23 2.78
C ALA A 114 11.92 -9.54 1.46
N GLU A 115 10.71 -9.79 0.96
CA GLU A 115 10.25 -9.32 -0.34
C GLU A 115 9.27 -8.15 -0.16
N LEU A 116 9.25 -7.21 -1.10
CA LEU A 116 8.34 -6.07 -1.12
C LEU A 116 7.74 -5.97 -2.53
N TYR A 117 6.42 -6.02 -2.64
CA TYR A 117 5.73 -6.00 -3.94
C TYR A 117 4.61 -4.98 -3.98
N VAL A 118 4.38 -4.43 -5.17
CA VAL A 118 3.16 -3.72 -5.55
C VAL A 118 2.31 -4.63 -6.41
N ILE A 119 1.02 -4.76 -6.10
CA ILE A 119 0.05 -5.52 -6.89
C ILE A 119 -1.02 -4.55 -7.42
N THR A 120 -1.30 -4.62 -8.71
CA THR A 120 -2.25 -3.72 -9.40
C THR A 120 -3.43 -4.49 -10.00
N GLY A 121 -4.56 -3.80 -10.21
CA GLY A 121 -5.72 -4.35 -10.90
C GLY A 121 -5.49 -4.71 -12.38
N ALA A 122 -4.38 -4.25 -12.97
CA ALA A 122 -3.96 -4.67 -14.31
C ALA A 122 -3.39 -6.11 -14.33
N GLY A 123 -3.18 -6.70 -13.16
CA GLY A 123 -2.58 -8.02 -12.99
C GLY A 123 -1.06 -8.00 -12.96
N ASP A 124 -0.46 -6.86 -12.61
CA ASP A 124 0.99 -6.73 -12.46
C ASP A 124 1.41 -6.98 -11.02
N VAL A 125 2.57 -7.63 -10.86
CA VAL A 125 3.28 -7.78 -9.58
C VAL A 125 4.66 -7.19 -9.79
N LEU A 126 4.94 -6.09 -9.10
CA LEU A 126 6.13 -5.27 -9.32
C LEU A 126 6.98 -5.22 -8.06
N GLU A 127 8.24 -5.61 -8.16
CA GLU A 127 9.23 -5.33 -7.14
C GLU A 127 9.75 -3.89 -7.34
N PRO A 128 9.87 -3.07 -6.28
CA PRO A 128 10.31 -1.71 -6.45
C PRO A 128 11.80 -1.59 -6.73
N GLU A 129 12.14 -0.67 -7.63
CA GLU A 129 13.51 -0.20 -7.77
C GLU A 129 13.90 0.64 -6.54
N HIS A 130 15.17 0.54 -6.11
CA HIS A 130 15.72 1.29 -4.98
C HIS A 130 15.01 1.05 -3.63
N ASP A 131 14.33 -0.09 -3.49
CA ASP A 131 13.74 -0.56 -2.23
C ASP A 131 12.67 0.38 -1.62
N VAL A 132 12.09 1.27 -2.43
CA VAL A 132 11.05 2.22 -2.03
C VAL A 132 9.91 2.24 -3.03
N THR A 133 8.67 2.18 -2.52
CA THR A 133 7.45 2.28 -3.33
C THR A 133 6.37 3.06 -2.61
N ALA A 134 5.45 3.66 -3.35
CA ALA A 134 4.29 4.31 -2.76
C ALA A 134 3.08 4.25 -3.69
N ILE A 135 1.88 4.26 -3.10
CA ILE A 135 0.59 4.24 -3.80
C ILE A 135 -0.36 5.27 -3.17
N GLY A 136 -1.43 5.60 -3.90
CA GLY A 136 -2.48 6.50 -3.43
C GLY A 136 -2.25 7.98 -3.76
N SER A 137 -3.09 8.85 -3.22
CA SER A 137 -3.23 10.24 -3.69
C SER A 137 -1.96 11.08 -3.55
N GLY A 138 -1.16 10.87 -2.51
CA GLY A 138 0.15 11.50 -2.29
C GLY A 138 1.34 10.60 -2.61
N GLY A 139 1.11 9.45 -3.27
CA GLY A 139 2.11 8.41 -3.48
C GLY A 139 3.38 8.93 -4.16
N ASN A 140 3.25 9.71 -5.23
CA ASN A 140 4.41 10.23 -5.96
C ASN A 140 5.29 11.19 -5.12
N TYR A 141 4.68 11.98 -4.23
CA TYR A 141 5.43 12.85 -3.33
C TYR A 141 6.18 12.05 -2.27
N ALA A 142 5.50 11.05 -1.67
CA ALA A 142 6.11 10.13 -0.72
C ALA A 142 7.24 9.31 -1.37
N LEU A 143 7.04 8.83 -2.60
CA LEU A 143 8.03 8.08 -3.36
C LEU A 143 9.28 8.91 -3.63
N ALA A 144 9.12 10.13 -4.14
CA ALA A 144 10.23 11.02 -4.44
C ALA A 144 11.03 11.37 -3.18
N ALA A 145 10.34 11.70 -2.08
CA ALA A 145 10.96 12.00 -0.80
C ALA A 145 11.67 10.78 -0.20
N GLY A 146 11.02 9.61 -0.19
CA GLY A 146 11.59 8.36 0.31
C GLY A 146 12.85 7.99 -0.46
N ARG A 147 12.80 8.04 -1.79
CA ARG A 147 13.95 7.76 -2.65
C ARG A 147 15.14 8.69 -2.35
N ALA A 148 14.88 9.99 -2.18
CA ALA A 148 15.93 10.95 -1.84
C ALA A 148 16.57 10.69 -0.46
N LEU A 149 15.84 10.05 0.45
CA LEU A 149 16.29 9.73 1.81
C LEU A 149 16.94 8.34 1.92
N MET A 150 16.89 7.51 0.87
CA MET A 150 17.44 6.14 0.94
C MET A 150 18.95 6.12 1.20
N ASP A 151 19.70 7.06 0.64
CA ASP A 151 21.16 7.18 0.81
C ASP A 151 21.59 7.79 2.16
N SER A 152 20.64 8.19 3.01
CA SER A 152 20.94 8.72 4.35
C SER A 152 21.22 7.62 5.38
N ASP A 153 21.72 7.98 6.56
CA ASP A 153 21.90 7.04 7.68
C ASP A 153 20.60 6.74 8.47
N LEU A 154 19.44 7.22 7.99
CA LEU A 154 18.17 7.04 8.68
C LEU A 154 17.68 5.59 8.62
N PRO A 155 17.08 5.04 9.70
CA PRO A 155 16.42 3.74 9.67
C PRO A 155 15.19 3.75 8.74
N ALA A 156 14.71 2.56 8.35
CA ALA A 156 13.60 2.41 7.41
C ALA A 156 12.34 3.16 7.89
N GLU A 157 12.01 3.05 9.17
CA GLU A 157 10.86 3.76 9.75
C GLU A 157 10.98 5.28 9.65
N ASP A 158 12.16 5.84 9.92
CA ASP A 158 12.37 7.28 9.85
C ASP A 158 12.30 7.80 8.41
N VAL A 159 12.82 7.03 7.44
CA VAL A 159 12.66 7.32 6.02
C VAL A 159 11.17 7.37 5.65
N ALA A 160 10.40 6.34 6.03
CA ALA A 160 8.97 6.28 5.77
C ALA A 160 8.20 7.46 6.39
N ARG A 161 8.46 7.76 7.67
CA ARG A 161 7.80 8.87 8.39
C ARG A 161 8.13 10.23 7.78
N LYS A 162 9.39 10.50 7.45
CA LYS A 162 9.79 11.79 6.84
C LYS A 162 9.21 11.93 5.43
N ALA A 163 9.23 10.87 4.63
CA ALA A 163 8.64 10.87 3.30
C ALA A 163 7.13 11.16 3.34
N MET A 164 6.41 10.54 4.28
CA MET A 164 4.99 10.77 4.49
C MET A 164 4.69 12.17 5.04
N ALA A 165 5.55 12.72 5.90
CA ALA A 165 5.42 14.10 6.36
C ALA A 165 5.51 15.10 5.20
N ILE A 166 6.50 14.93 4.30
CA ILE A 166 6.63 15.74 3.09
C ILE A 166 5.40 15.58 2.19
N ALA A 167 4.90 14.36 2.03
CA ALA A 167 3.68 14.12 1.25
C ALA A 167 2.45 14.82 1.86
N ALA A 168 2.32 14.86 3.19
CA ALA A 168 1.24 15.55 3.90
C ALA A 168 1.33 17.08 3.80
N ASP A 169 2.54 17.63 3.72
CA ASP A 169 2.75 19.08 3.53
C ASP A 169 2.39 19.56 2.11
N ILE A 170 2.43 18.66 1.12
CA ILE A 170 2.21 18.98 -0.30
C ILE A 170 0.82 18.55 -0.78
N CYS A 171 0.39 17.32 -0.46
CA CYS A 171 -0.82 16.73 -1.00
C CYS A 171 -2.02 17.02 -0.10
N VAL A 172 -3.00 17.76 -0.63
CA VAL A 172 -4.26 18.09 0.07
C VAL A 172 -5.09 16.86 0.48
N TYR A 173 -4.79 15.68 -0.06
CA TYR A 173 -5.45 14.40 0.23
C TYR A 173 -4.65 13.48 1.17
N THR A 174 -3.55 13.96 1.75
CA THR A 174 -2.70 13.21 2.69
C THR A 174 -2.55 14.00 3.98
N ASN A 175 -2.65 13.35 5.14
CA ASN A 175 -2.42 14.00 6.44
C ASN A 175 -1.26 13.36 7.22
N GLY A 176 -0.89 13.99 8.35
CA GLY A 176 0.17 13.49 9.23
C GLY A 176 -0.25 12.37 10.20
N LYS A 177 -1.46 11.81 10.09
CA LYS A 177 -1.94 10.77 11.01
C LYS A 177 -1.59 9.39 10.45
N LEU A 178 -0.36 8.96 10.75
CA LEU A 178 0.22 7.74 10.21
C LEU A 178 -0.12 6.51 11.03
N THR A 179 -0.43 5.42 10.34
CA THR A 179 -0.27 4.04 10.82
C THR A 179 1.03 3.51 10.23
N VAL A 180 1.85 2.86 11.05
CA VAL A 180 3.15 2.31 10.66
C VAL A 180 3.22 0.88 11.14
N GLU A 181 3.58 -0.03 10.24
CA GLU A 181 3.83 -1.43 10.53
C GLU A 181 5.25 -1.78 10.07
N THR A 182 6.01 -2.38 10.96
CA THR A 182 7.41 -2.76 10.75
C THR A 182 7.55 -4.27 10.83
N ILE A 183 8.25 -4.87 9.87
CA ILE A 183 8.54 -6.30 9.85
C ILE A 183 10.01 -6.52 9.55
N SER A 184 10.60 -7.49 10.25
CA SER A 184 12.01 -7.89 10.10
C SER A 184 12.06 -9.41 9.97
N LYS A 185 13.04 -9.91 9.22
CA LYS A 185 13.42 -11.33 9.21
C LYS A 185 14.75 -11.54 9.88
#